data_AF-A0A7L1EEI9-F1
#
_entry.id   AF-A0A7L1EEI9-F1
#
_cell.length_a   1.000
_cell.length_b   1.000
_cell.length_c   1.000
_cell.angle_alpha   90.00
_cell.angle_beta   90.00
_cell.angle_gamma   90.00
#
_symmetry.space_group_name_H-M   'P 1'
#
loop_
_entity.id
_entity.type
_entity.pdbx_description
1 polymer ?
#
loop_
_entity_poly.entity_id
_entity_poly.type
_entity_poly.pdbx_seq_one_letter_code
_entity_poly.pdbx_strand_id
1 'polypeptide(L)'
;VRGPPPAGSVKQRPAKHSAFRKFYDRGDFPIAVQHECVGNKIAWKVEIEDLDYHYFLPLFFDGLCETEFPYEFFARQGCHDMLEHGGNKILPVVPQLIIPIKNALNLRNRQILCTTLKIIQHLVVSAEMVGQALVPYYRQILPVLSIFKHMNVNLGDGIEYSQQKRENIGVLIEETLQLFERYGGKNAYININYMIPTYESC
;
A
#
# COMPACT_ATOMS: atom_id res chain seq x y z
N VAL A 1 -22.63 3.52 36.94
CA VAL A 1 -21.56 4.41 36.41
C VAL A 1 -21.50 4.20 34.90
N ARG A 2 -21.73 5.24 34.08
CA ARG A 2 -21.52 5.11 32.62
C ARG A 2 -20.02 5.02 32.37
N GLY A 3 -19.59 3.99 31.65
CA GLY A 3 -18.20 3.82 31.26
C GLY A 3 -17.72 4.94 30.32
N PRO A 4 -16.40 5.04 30.11
CA PRO A 4 -15.84 6.02 29.19
C PRO A 4 -16.36 5.81 27.75
N PRO A 5 -16.43 6.88 26.93
CA PRO A 5 -16.87 6.76 25.55
C PRO A 5 -15.93 5.87 24.73
N PRO A 6 -16.43 5.19 23.69
CA PRO A 6 -15.61 4.32 22.86
C PRO A 6 -14.54 5.12 22.09
N ALA A 7 -13.28 4.65 22.13
CA ALA A 7 -12.14 5.33 21.51
C ALA A 7 -12.18 5.37 19.96
N GLY A 8 -12.99 4.53 19.31
CA GLY A 8 -13.15 4.53 17.85
C GLY A 8 -11.86 4.21 17.06
N SER A 9 -10.93 3.46 17.67
CA SER A 9 -9.61 3.14 17.10
C SER A 9 -9.67 2.35 15.79
N VAL A 10 -10.74 1.60 15.55
CA VAL A 10 -10.95 0.81 14.32
C VAL A 10 -11.97 1.44 13.36
N LYS A 11 -12.59 2.56 13.75
CA LYS A 11 -13.64 3.19 12.93
C LYS A 11 -13.04 3.73 11.62
N GLN A 12 -13.63 3.34 10.50
CA GLN A 12 -13.28 3.85 9.17
C GLN A 12 -13.40 5.37 9.13
N ARG A 13 -12.47 6.02 8.43
CA ARG A 13 -12.44 7.47 8.23
C ARG A 13 -12.81 7.81 6.78
N PRO A 14 -13.48 8.96 6.54
CA PRO A 14 -13.82 9.38 5.20
C PRO A 14 -12.55 9.70 4.40
N ALA A 15 -12.50 9.25 3.15
CA ALA A 15 -11.47 9.65 2.22
C ALA A 15 -11.67 11.11 1.79
N LYS A 16 -10.58 11.85 1.62
CA LYS A 16 -10.60 13.14 0.94
C LYS A 16 -10.49 12.89 -0.56
N HIS A 17 -10.98 13.82 -1.38
CA HIS A 17 -10.72 13.75 -2.82
C HIS A 17 -9.20 13.75 -3.10
N SER A 18 -8.72 12.70 -3.76
CA SER A 18 -7.31 12.56 -4.12
C SER A 18 -6.89 13.58 -5.19
N ALA A 19 -5.60 13.89 -5.22
CA ALA A 19 -5.00 14.55 -6.38
C ALA A 19 -5.13 13.63 -7.60
N PHE A 20 -4.92 12.32 -7.44
CA PHE A 20 -5.07 11.33 -8.50
C PHE A 20 -6.37 11.50 -9.30
N ARG A 21 -7.53 11.56 -8.63
CA ARG A 21 -8.84 11.71 -9.26
C ARG A 21 -8.94 12.97 -10.11
N LYS A 22 -8.45 14.11 -9.59
CA LYS A 22 -8.46 15.38 -10.32
C LYS A 22 -7.59 15.33 -11.58
N PHE A 23 -6.42 14.70 -11.50
CA PHE A 23 -5.51 14.56 -12.63
C PHE A 23 -6.05 13.55 -13.66
N TYR A 24 -6.73 12.49 -13.20
CA TYR A 24 -7.43 11.55 -14.08
C TYR A 24 -8.55 12.23 -14.85
N ASP A 25 -9.42 12.98 -14.17
CA ASP A 25 -10.55 13.69 -14.80
C ASP A 25 -10.08 14.76 -15.80
N ARG A 26 -8.89 15.33 -15.62
CA ARG A 26 -8.25 16.25 -16.58
C ARG A 26 -7.64 15.57 -17.79
N GLY A 27 -7.39 14.26 -17.72
CA GLY A 27 -6.70 13.52 -18.77
C GLY A 27 -5.19 13.70 -18.78
N ASP A 28 -4.61 14.16 -17.67
CA ASP A 28 -3.17 14.46 -17.54
C ASP A 28 -2.31 13.19 -17.40
N PHE A 29 -2.91 12.03 -17.13
CA PHE A 29 -2.18 10.78 -17.03
C PHE A 29 -1.82 10.20 -18.40
N PRO A 30 -0.60 9.63 -18.56
CA PRO A 30 -0.17 8.92 -19.76
C PRO A 30 -0.76 7.51 -19.83
N ILE A 31 -2.03 7.34 -19.45
CA ILE A 31 -2.73 6.04 -19.42
C ILE A 31 -4.03 6.11 -20.22
N ALA A 32 -4.43 4.98 -20.78
CA ALA A 32 -5.70 4.76 -21.46
C ALA A 32 -6.31 3.41 -21.06
N VAL A 33 -7.63 3.27 -21.17
CA VAL A 33 -8.30 1.98 -21.00
C VAL A 33 -8.09 1.15 -22.27
N GLN A 34 -7.47 -0.01 -22.16
CA GLN A 34 -7.50 -1.03 -23.20
C GLN A 34 -8.52 -2.11 -22.81
N HIS A 35 -9.60 -2.20 -23.58
CA HIS A 35 -10.62 -3.23 -23.38
C HIS A 35 -10.19 -4.48 -24.14
N GLU A 36 -9.74 -5.52 -23.42
CA GLU A 36 -9.49 -6.84 -24.00
C GLU A 36 -10.68 -7.77 -23.70
N CYS A 37 -10.83 -8.85 -24.49
CA CYS A 37 -11.90 -9.84 -24.29
C CYS A 37 -11.84 -10.57 -22.94
N VAL A 38 -10.69 -10.53 -22.25
CA VAL A 38 -10.43 -11.23 -20.97
C VAL A 38 -10.41 -10.26 -19.77
N GLY A 39 -10.47 -8.94 -20.00
CA GLY A 39 -10.47 -7.93 -18.95
C GLY A 39 -10.00 -6.56 -19.42
N ASN A 40 -10.03 -5.59 -18.52
CA ASN A 40 -9.46 -4.27 -18.78
C ASN A 40 -7.96 -4.31 -18.47
N LYS A 41 -7.13 -3.75 -19.36
CA LYS A 41 -5.73 -3.43 -19.10
C LYS A 41 -5.51 -1.93 -19.21
N ILE A 42 -4.43 -1.46 -18.58
CA ILE A 42 -3.96 -0.09 -18.80
C ILE A 42 -3.01 -0.10 -19.99
N ALA A 43 -3.27 0.77 -20.96
CA ALA A 43 -2.34 1.05 -22.05
C ALA A 43 -1.62 2.35 -21.72
N TRP A 44 -0.30 2.27 -21.59
CA TRP A 44 0.55 3.43 -21.40
C TRP A 44 0.74 4.15 -22.74
N LYS A 45 0.53 5.47 -22.75
CA LYS A 45 0.73 6.32 -23.93
C LYS A 45 2.20 6.66 -24.17
N VAL A 46 3.04 6.45 -23.15
CA VAL A 46 4.48 6.70 -23.11
C VAL A 46 5.12 5.50 -22.43
N GLU A 47 6.30 5.08 -22.88
CA GLU A 47 7.04 3.99 -22.25
C GLU A 47 7.27 4.30 -20.76
N ILE A 48 7.07 3.29 -19.90
CA ILE A 48 7.13 3.46 -18.44
C ILE A 48 8.53 3.88 -18.01
N GLU A 49 9.55 3.39 -18.71
CA GLU A 49 10.95 3.68 -18.50
C GLU A 49 11.29 5.15 -18.77
N ASP A 50 10.49 5.90 -19.54
CA ASP A 50 10.73 7.31 -19.86
C ASP A 50 9.97 8.29 -18.96
N LEU A 51 9.09 7.77 -18.09
CA LEU A 51 8.30 8.61 -17.19
C LEU A 51 9.16 9.28 -16.10
N ASP A 52 8.70 10.45 -15.65
CA ASP A 52 9.23 11.11 -14.45
C ASP A 52 8.62 10.48 -13.19
N TYR A 53 9.40 9.65 -12.51
CA TYR A 53 8.99 8.96 -11.30
C TYR A 53 8.79 9.91 -10.11
N HIS A 54 9.48 11.05 -10.05
CA HIS A 54 9.27 12.02 -8.98
C HIS A 54 7.88 12.66 -9.07
N TYR A 55 7.33 12.74 -10.29
CA TYR A 55 6.01 13.30 -10.53
C TYR A 55 4.90 12.25 -10.47
N PHE A 56 5.02 11.19 -11.27
CA PHE A 56 3.91 10.25 -11.47
C PHE A 56 3.75 9.24 -10.34
N LEU A 57 4.84 8.69 -9.79
CA LEU A 57 4.74 7.63 -8.79
C LEU A 57 4.02 8.11 -7.51
N PRO A 58 4.33 9.29 -6.93
CA PRO A 58 3.57 9.82 -5.80
C PRO A 58 2.08 10.07 -6.13
N LEU A 59 1.77 10.49 -7.36
CA LEU A 59 0.38 10.69 -7.79
C LEU A 59 -0.40 9.37 -7.85
N PHE A 60 0.19 8.31 -8.38
CA PHE A 60 -0.43 6.98 -8.36
C PHE A 60 -0.61 6.45 -6.94
N PHE A 61 0.39 6.65 -6.07
CA PHE A 61 0.29 6.27 -4.66
C PHE A 61 -0.78 7.07 -3.89
N ASP A 62 -1.02 8.34 -4.23
CA ASP A 62 -2.13 9.12 -3.68
C ASP A 62 -3.49 8.52 -4.07
N GLY A 63 -3.58 7.93 -5.26
CA GLY A 63 -4.76 7.21 -5.74
C GLY A 63 -5.09 5.92 -4.98
N LEU A 64 -4.20 5.41 -4.10
CA LEU A 64 -4.49 4.21 -3.28
C LEU A 64 -5.66 4.42 -2.31
N CYS A 65 -6.07 5.66 -2.06
CA CYS A 65 -7.25 5.96 -1.27
C CYS A 65 -8.59 5.83 -2.03
N GLU A 66 -8.55 5.70 -3.35
CA GLU A 66 -9.75 5.57 -4.17
C GLU A 66 -10.35 4.16 -4.06
N THR A 67 -11.68 4.09 -4.05
CA THR A 67 -12.46 2.83 -4.02
C THR A 67 -13.49 2.75 -5.14
N GLU A 68 -13.61 3.80 -5.96
CA GLU A 68 -14.59 3.88 -7.04
C GLU A 68 -13.94 3.49 -8.37
N PHE A 69 -14.64 2.67 -9.15
CA PHE A 69 -14.27 2.42 -10.54
C PHE A 69 -14.57 3.69 -11.38
N PRO A 70 -13.66 4.11 -12.29
CA PRO A 70 -12.44 3.42 -12.73
C PRO A 70 -11.17 3.78 -11.94
N TYR A 71 -11.24 4.75 -11.02
CA TYR A 71 -10.08 5.33 -10.36
C TYR A 71 -9.23 4.32 -9.58
N GLU A 72 -9.87 3.46 -8.77
CA GLU A 72 -9.12 2.47 -7.97
C GLU A 72 -8.32 1.48 -8.84
N PHE A 73 -8.86 1.12 -10.01
CA PHE A 73 -8.23 0.18 -10.94
C PHE A 73 -6.99 0.81 -11.56
N PHE A 74 -7.10 2.05 -12.06
CA PHE A 74 -5.97 2.77 -12.65
C PHE A 74 -4.89 3.11 -11.64
N ALA A 75 -5.27 3.54 -10.44
CA ALA A 75 -4.32 3.83 -9.37
C ALA A 75 -3.48 2.59 -9.01
N ARG A 76 -4.17 1.46 -8.79
CA ARG A 76 -3.53 0.20 -8.43
C ARG A 76 -2.66 -0.37 -9.54
N GLN A 77 -3.18 -0.45 -10.77
CA GLN A 77 -2.43 -1.01 -11.89
C GLN A 77 -1.24 -0.11 -12.25
N GLY A 78 -1.41 1.21 -12.22
CA GLY A 78 -0.32 2.15 -12.44
C GLY A 78 0.81 2.03 -11.41
N CYS A 79 0.46 1.84 -10.13
CA CYS A 79 1.47 1.53 -9.10
C CYS A 79 2.21 0.21 -9.40
N HIS A 80 1.50 -0.84 -9.81
CA HIS A 80 2.13 -2.12 -10.12
C HIS A 80 3.11 -1.99 -11.29
N ASP A 81 2.67 -1.45 -12.41
CA ASP A 81 3.49 -1.32 -13.62
C ASP A 81 4.72 -0.43 -13.39
N MET A 82 4.56 0.71 -12.70
CA MET A 82 5.70 1.58 -12.39
C MET A 82 6.69 0.94 -11.40
N LEU A 83 6.22 0.13 -10.45
CA LEU A 83 7.14 -0.57 -9.54
C LEU A 83 7.87 -1.72 -10.24
N GLU A 84 7.21 -2.43 -11.17
CA GLU A 84 7.81 -3.53 -11.92
C GLU A 84 8.90 -3.03 -12.89
N HIS A 85 8.64 -1.90 -13.57
CA HIS A 85 9.50 -1.37 -14.63
C HIS A 85 10.41 -0.20 -14.20
N GLY A 86 10.29 0.28 -12.96
CA GLY A 86 10.98 1.50 -12.53
C GLY A 86 12.45 1.36 -12.19
N GLY A 87 12.90 0.16 -11.80
CA GLY A 87 14.30 -0.13 -11.47
C GLY A 87 14.92 0.90 -10.51
N ASN A 88 16.05 1.49 -10.92
CA ASN A 88 16.79 2.45 -10.09
C ASN A 88 16.10 3.81 -9.88
N LYS A 89 15.01 4.11 -10.60
CA LYS A 89 14.24 5.36 -10.45
C LYS A 89 13.34 5.36 -9.21
N ILE A 90 13.09 4.20 -8.62
CA ILE A 90 12.18 4.06 -7.46
C ILE A 90 12.84 4.57 -6.19
N LEU A 91 14.10 4.20 -5.95
CA LEU A 91 14.83 4.50 -4.71
C LEU A 91 14.86 6.01 -4.36
N PRO A 92 15.16 6.94 -5.30
CA PRO A 92 15.15 8.38 -5.01
C PRO A 92 13.77 8.92 -4.61
N VAL A 93 12.69 8.26 -4.99
CA VAL A 93 11.31 8.75 -4.80
C VAL A 93 10.68 8.24 -3.50
N VAL A 94 11.28 7.22 -2.85
CA VAL A 94 10.79 6.63 -1.59
C VAL A 94 10.32 7.65 -0.54
N PRO A 95 11.06 8.75 -0.26
CA PRO A 95 10.61 9.75 0.73
C PRO A 95 9.27 10.41 0.39
N GLN A 96 8.95 10.55 -0.89
CA GLN A 96 7.71 11.17 -1.36
C GLN A 96 6.50 10.24 -1.24
N LEU A 97 6.73 8.92 -1.20
CA LEU A 97 5.67 7.92 -1.10
C LEU A 97 5.14 7.75 0.34
N ILE A 98 5.90 8.20 1.34
CA ILE A 98 5.58 7.98 2.76
C ILE A 98 4.25 8.63 3.16
N ILE A 99 3.99 9.85 2.68
CA ILE A 99 2.76 10.58 3.01
C ILE A 99 1.52 9.93 2.35
N PRO A 100 1.50 9.65 1.03
CA PRO A 100 0.42 8.88 0.41
C PRO A 100 0.13 7.54 1.10
N ILE A 101 1.18 6.74 1.39
CA ILE A 101 1.04 5.45 2.10
C ILE A 101 0.37 5.66 3.45
N LYS A 102 0.90 6.59 4.25
CA LYS A 102 0.36 6.90 5.57
C LYS A 102 -1.10 7.35 5.48
N ASN A 103 -1.46 8.16 4.50
CA ASN A 103 -2.82 8.66 4.32
C ASN A 103 -3.78 7.52 3.99
N ALA A 104 -3.43 6.65 3.03
CA ALA A 104 -4.24 5.49 2.64
C ALA A 104 -4.48 4.55 3.83
N LEU A 105 -3.43 4.17 4.56
CA LEU A 105 -3.58 3.29 5.73
C LEU A 105 -4.41 3.92 6.86
N ASN A 106 -4.32 5.24 7.05
CA ASN A 106 -5.07 5.96 8.06
C ASN A 106 -6.58 6.03 7.81
N LEU A 107 -7.07 5.67 6.63
CA LEU A 107 -8.49 5.57 6.32
C LEU A 107 -9.17 4.41 7.05
N ARG A 108 -8.39 3.40 7.48
CA ARG A 108 -8.91 2.23 8.21
C ARG A 108 -10.02 1.49 7.46
N ASN A 109 -10.02 1.61 6.13
CA ASN A 109 -10.87 0.82 5.25
C ASN A 109 -10.14 -0.47 4.90
N ARG A 110 -10.80 -1.62 5.10
CA ARG A 110 -10.20 -2.95 4.89
C ARG A 110 -9.68 -3.15 3.46
N GLN A 111 -10.42 -2.73 2.44
CA GLN A 111 -10.02 -2.85 1.04
C GLN A 111 -8.75 -2.03 0.76
N ILE A 112 -8.73 -0.78 1.22
CA ILE A 112 -7.58 0.13 1.06
C ILE A 112 -6.36 -0.41 1.81
N LEU A 113 -6.54 -0.92 3.04
CA LEU A 113 -5.46 -1.53 3.82
C LEU A 113 -4.83 -2.70 3.08
N CYS A 114 -5.65 -3.66 2.60
CA CYS A 114 -5.14 -4.82 1.86
C CYS A 114 -4.42 -4.42 0.57
N THR A 115 -4.98 -3.51 -0.22
CA THR A 115 -4.36 -3.02 -1.46
C THR A 115 -3.06 -2.29 -1.17
N THR A 116 -3.04 -1.39 -0.19
CA THR A 116 -1.85 -0.61 0.18
C THR A 116 -0.75 -1.53 0.71
N LEU A 117 -1.08 -2.53 1.54
CA LEU A 117 -0.10 -3.52 2.02
C LEU A 117 0.52 -4.29 0.86
N LYS A 118 -0.27 -4.76 -0.12
CA LYS A 118 0.24 -5.45 -1.31
C LYS A 118 1.17 -4.57 -2.15
N ILE A 119 0.84 -3.28 -2.31
CA ILE A 119 1.70 -2.32 -3.01
C ILE A 119 3.00 -2.06 -2.23
N ILE A 120 2.94 -1.97 -0.89
CA ILE A 120 4.13 -1.86 -0.05
C ILE A 120 5.01 -3.11 -0.19
N GLN A 121 4.44 -4.32 -0.18
CA GLN A 121 5.19 -5.56 -0.38
C GLN A 121 5.92 -5.53 -1.72
N HIS A 122 5.25 -5.06 -2.79
CA HIS A 122 5.86 -4.90 -4.10
C HIS A 122 6.98 -3.84 -4.10
N LEU A 123 6.76 -2.67 -3.49
CA LEU A 123 7.75 -1.60 -3.37
C LEU A 123 9.04 -2.06 -2.70
N VAL A 124 8.95 -2.87 -1.65
CA VAL A 124 10.13 -3.34 -0.91
C VAL A 124 11.04 -4.22 -1.77
N VAL A 125 10.45 -4.97 -2.71
CA VAL A 125 11.17 -5.93 -3.57
C VAL A 125 11.48 -5.37 -4.96
N SER A 126 10.95 -4.19 -5.32
CA SER A 126 11.03 -3.64 -6.67
C SER A 126 12.42 -3.13 -7.07
N ALA A 127 13.26 -2.73 -6.10
CA ALA A 127 14.61 -2.28 -6.38
C ALA A 127 15.55 -2.46 -5.18
N GLU A 128 16.85 -2.53 -5.46
CA GLU A 128 17.90 -2.63 -4.44
C GLU A 128 17.84 -1.42 -3.49
N MET A 129 18.14 -1.65 -2.21
CA MET A 129 18.17 -0.63 -1.16
C MET A 129 16.83 0.02 -0.79
N VAL A 130 15.72 -0.24 -1.51
CA VAL A 130 14.41 0.36 -1.18
C VAL A 130 13.95 -0.04 0.22
N GLY A 131 14.06 -1.32 0.59
CA GLY A 131 13.76 -1.79 1.93
C GLY A 131 14.57 -1.07 3.02
N GLN A 132 15.87 -0.86 2.80
CA GLN A 132 16.74 -0.12 3.73
C GLN A 132 16.35 1.36 3.82
N ALA A 133 15.99 1.97 2.69
CA ALA A 133 15.53 3.36 2.63
C ALA A 133 14.19 3.59 3.35
N LEU A 134 13.38 2.54 3.55
CA LEU A 134 12.11 2.62 4.28
C LEU A 134 12.27 2.61 5.81
N VAL A 135 13.37 2.08 6.34
CA VAL A 135 13.58 1.92 7.79
C VAL A 135 13.39 3.22 8.59
N PRO A 136 13.91 4.40 8.17
CA PRO A 136 13.68 5.66 8.88
C PRO A 136 12.20 6.06 8.99
N TYR A 137 11.34 5.53 8.12
CA TYR A 137 9.93 5.88 8.00
C TYR A 137 8.98 4.89 8.70
N TYR A 138 9.50 3.80 9.28
CA TYR A 138 8.69 2.83 10.03
C TYR A 138 7.84 3.49 11.13
N ARG A 139 8.36 4.55 11.77
CA ARG A 139 7.61 5.32 12.78
C ARG A 139 6.33 5.98 12.26
N GLN A 140 6.25 6.24 10.96
CA GLN A 140 5.10 6.88 10.33
C GLN A 140 4.07 5.87 9.80
N ILE A 141 4.54 4.69 9.39
CA ILE A 141 3.74 3.68 8.69
C ILE A 141 3.22 2.62 9.66
N LEU A 142 4.08 2.07 10.52
CA LEU A 142 3.75 0.92 11.37
C LEU A 142 2.69 1.16 12.47
N PRO A 143 2.50 2.36 13.07
CA PRO A 143 1.52 2.55 14.12
C PRO A 143 0.08 2.19 13.75
N VAL A 144 -0.29 2.33 12.47
CA VAL A 144 -1.64 2.00 12.03
C VAL A 144 -1.80 0.49 11.87
N LEU A 145 -0.75 -0.22 11.45
CA LEU A 145 -0.76 -1.68 11.26
C LEU A 145 -0.90 -2.40 12.60
N SER A 146 -0.30 -1.88 13.67
CA SER A 146 -0.42 -2.48 15.01
C SER A 146 -1.87 -2.58 15.50
N ILE A 147 -2.75 -1.65 15.08
CA ILE A 147 -4.18 -1.68 15.39
C ILE A 147 -4.87 -2.90 14.75
N PHE A 148 -4.43 -3.30 13.55
CA PHE A 148 -5.07 -4.35 12.75
C PHE A 148 -4.33 -5.69 12.81
N LYS A 149 -3.16 -5.79 13.45
CA LYS A 149 -2.31 -7.00 13.48
C LYS A 149 -3.06 -8.26 13.94
N HIS A 150 -3.95 -8.13 14.91
CA HIS A 150 -4.72 -9.25 15.45
C HIS A 150 -6.09 -9.45 14.80
N MET A 151 -6.43 -8.68 13.76
CA MET A 151 -7.69 -8.81 13.02
C MET A 151 -7.60 -9.95 11.99
N ASN A 152 -7.44 -11.16 12.49
CA ASN A 152 -7.54 -12.38 11.70
C ASN A 152 -9.01 -12.79 11.56
N VAL A 153 -9.37 -13.30 10.38
CA VAL A 153 -10.66 -13.95 10.19
C VAL A 153 -10.60 -15.31 10.91
N ASN A 154 -11.12 -15.37 12.14
CA ASN A 154 -11.20 -16.63 12.89
C ASN A 154 -12.39 -17.44 12.35
N LEU A 155 -12.13 -18.41 11.48
CA LEU A 155 -13.17 -19.22 10.83
C LEU A 155 -13.55 -20.49 11.61
N GLY A 156 -12.94 -20.76 12.77
CA GLY A 156 -13.17 -22.01 13.51
C GLY A 156 -12.82 -23.22 12.65
N ASP A 157 -13.75 -24.17 12.52
CA ASP A 157 -13.63 -25.34 11.63
C ASP A 157 -13.99 -25.05 10.15
N GLY A 158 -14.26 -23.78 9.82
CA GLY A 158 -14.56 -23.34 8.45
C GLY A 158 -13.30 -23.14 7.60
N ILE A 159 -13.34 -23.60 6.36
CA ILE A 159 -12.27 -23.37 5.38
C ILE A 159 -12.41 -21.96 4.77
N GLU A 160 -11.31 -21.18 4.77
CA GLU A 160 -11.28 -19.86 4.15
C GLU A 160 -11.22 -19.95 2.61
N TYR A 161 -12.38 -19.89 1.95
CA TYR A 161 -12.45 -19.89 0.48
C TYR A 161 -11.86 -18.63 -0.19
N SER A 162 -11.61 -17.56 0.58
CA SER A 162 -11.06 -16.27 0.12
C SER A 162 -9.53 -16.18 0.11
N GLN A 163 -8.81 -17.28 0.41
CA GLN A 163 -7.33 -17.30 0.38
C GLN A 163 -6.75 -16.83 -0.96
N GLN A 164 -7.38 -17.21 -2.09
CA GLN A 164 -6.97 -16.75 -3.43
C GLN A 164 -6.98 -15.22 -3.58
N LYS A 165 -7.85 -14.49 -2.85
CA LYS A 165 -7.93 -13.04 -2.93
C LYS A 165 -6.97 -12.31 -1.98
N ARG A 166 -6.30 -13.03 -1.06
CA ARG A 166 -5.44 -12.48 0.02
C ARG A 166 -6.11 -11.28 0.69
N GLU A 167 -7.23 -11.51 1.37
CA GLU A 167 -8.03 -10.46 2.05
C GLU A 167 -7.89 -10.45 3.58
N ASN A 168 -7.19 -11.43 4.15
CA ASN A 168 -6.92 -11.51 5.58
C ASN A 168 -5.83 -10.48 5.95
N ILE A 169 -6.25 -9.39 6.61
CA ILE A 169 -5.35 -8.26 6.93
C ILE A 169 -4.22 -8.71 7.87
N GLY A 170 -4.49 -9.52 8.89
CA GLY A 170 -3.46 -9.92 9.85
C GLY A 170 -2.35 -10.74 9.19
N VAL A 171 -2.71 -11.65 8.28
CA VAL A 171 -1.74 -12.39 7.44
C VAL A 171 -0.93 -11.44 6.57
N LEU A 172 -1.58 -10.51 5.86
CA LEU A 172 -0.88 -9.53 5.03
C LEU A 172 0.08 -8.64 5.83
N ILE A 173 -0.32 -8.23 7.04
CA ILE A 173 0.54 -7.43 7.91
C ILE A 173 1.78 -8.24 8.30
N GLU A 174 1.60 -9.48 8.72
CA GLU A 174 2.71 -10.34 9.12
C GLU A 174 3.70 -10.56 7.96
N GLU A 175 3.21 -10.90 6.77
CA GLU A 175 4.02 -11.02 5.56
C GLU A 175 4.75 -9.72 5.21
N THR A 176 4.08 -8.56 5.35
CA THR A 176 4.71 -7.25 5.11
C THR A 176 5.83 -6.97 6.12
N LEU A 177 5.64 -7.29 7.39
CA LEU A 177 6.68 -7.10 8.43
C LEU A 177 7.89 -7.99 8.18
N GLN A 178 7.67 -9.23 7.76
CA GLN A 178 8.76 -10.15 7.39
C GLN A 178 9.56 -9.62 6.18
N LEU A 179 8.88 -9.06 5.17
CA LEU A 179 9.56 -8.42 4.04
C LEU A 179 10.35 -7.18 4.48
N PHE A 180 9.79 -6.35 5.36
CA PHE A 180 10.51 -5.21 5.94
C PHE A 180 11.75 -5.61 6.72
N GLU A 181 11.70 -6.72 7.47
CA GLU A 181 12.87 -7.26 8.16
C GLU A 181 13.91 -7.79 7.17
N ARG A 182 13.47 -8.62 6.21
CA ARG A 182 14.33 -9.28 5.22
C ARG A 182 15.09 -8.30 4.35
N TYR A 183 14.44 -7.23 3.89
CA TYR A 183 15.01 -6.26 2.95
C TYR A 183 15.47 -4.95 3.60
N GLY A 184 15.11 -4.70 4.87
CA GLY A 184 15.49 -3.48 5.60
C GLY A 184 16.88 -3.50 6.22
N GLY A 185 17.59 -4.64 6.16
CA GLY A 185 18.96 -4.77 6.67
C GLY A 185 19.05 -4.83 8.20
N LYS A 186 20.26 -4.68 8.74
CA LYS A 186 20.60 -5.00 10.14
C LYS A 186 19.76 -4.27 11.19
N ASN A 187 19.30 -3.06 10.90
CA ASN A 187 18.55 -2.22 11.84
C ASN A 187 17.02 -2.36 11.69
N ALA A 188 16.53 -3.15 10.74
CA ALA A 188 15.10 -3.23 10.46
C ALA A 188 14.31 -3.80 11.65
N TYR A 189 14.74 -4.95 12.17
CA TYR A 189 14.06 -5.64 13.27
C TYR A 189 13.88 -4.75 14.51
N ILE A 190 14.94 -4.06 14.94
CA ILE A 190 14.90 -3.16 16.12
C ILE A 190 13.87 -2.04 15.91
N ASN A 191 13.81 -1.46 14.70
CA ASN A 191 12.85 -0.41 14.39
C ASN A 191 11.41 -0.95 14.27
N ILE A 192 11.21 -2.18 13.77
CA ILE A 192 9.90 -2.83 13.72
C ILE A 192 9.41 -3.10 15.14
N ASN A 193 10.22 -3.76 15.97
CA ASN A 193 9.86 -4.15 17.34
C ASN A 193 9.56 -2.92 18.21
N TYR A 194 10.29 -1.82 18.03
CA TYR A 194 9.99 -0.55 18.73
C TYR A 194 8.58 -0.02 18.43
N MET A 195 8.06 -0.27 17.22
CA MET A 195 6.73 0.18 16.81
C MET A 195 5.63 -0.88 17.05
N ILE A 196 5.99 -2.16 16.97
CA ILE A 196 5.09 -3.30 17.10
C ILE A 196 5.76 -4.33 18.03
N PRO A 197 5.64 -4.18 19.37
CA PRO A 197 6.31 -5.05 20.33
C PRO A 197 5.86 -6.51 20.29
N THR A 198 4.73 -6.81 19.65
CA THR A 198 4.17 -8.16 19.49
C THR A 198 4.68 -8.87 18.22
N TYR A 199 5.60 -8.27 17.47
CA TYR A 199 6.23 -8.90 16.31
C TYR A 199 7.41 -9.77 16.73
N GLU A 200 7.44 -11.01 16.24
CA GLU A 200 8.51 -11.98 16.50
C GLU A 200 9.19 -12.33 15.18
N SER A 201 10.52 -12.27 15.16
CA SER A 201 11.32 -12.61 13.99
C SER A 201 11.27 -14.13 13.75
N CYS A 202 11.14 -14.53 12.49
CA CYS A 202 11.13 -15.92 12.04
C CYS A 202 12.38 -16.24 11.23
#